data_AF-A0A060BMV1-F1
#
_entry.id   AF-A0A060BMV1-F1
#
_cell.length_a   1.000
_cell.length_b   1.000
_cell.length_c   1.000
_cell.angle_alpha   90.00
_cell.angle_beta   90.00
_cell.angle_gamma   90.00
#
_symmetry.space_group_name_H-M   'P 1'
#
loop_
_entity.id
_entity.type
_entity.pdbx_description
1 polymer ?
#
loop_
_entity_poly.entity_id
_entity_poly.type
_entity_poly.pdbx_seq_one_letter_code
_entity_poly.pdbx_strand_id
1 'polypeptide(L)'
;FYQGCDPIFEQPVSEEKKREIQEKYQLPERYILNVGSIEERKNVLLAVQALPQLPEDIHLVIIGRQTPYVKEIENFIKKRKTKSKGTSYT
;
A
#
# COMPACT_ATOMS: atom_id res chain seq x y z
N PHE A 1 -10.21 22.87 -14.01
CA PHE A 1 -9.83 23.59 -12.80
C PHE A 1 -9.96 22.62 -11.63
N TYR A 2 -8.86 22.22 -11.01
CA TYR A 2 -8.92 21.49 -9.75
C TYR A 2 -9.50 22.48 -8.74
N GLN A 3 -10.75 22.28 -8.32
CA GLN A 3 -11.33 23.07 -7.25
C GLN A 3 -10.46 22.86 -5.99
N GLY A 4 -10.27 23.94 -5.22
CA GLY A 4 -9.32 24.00 -4.11
C GLY A 4 -9.42 22.82 -3.15
N CYS A 5 -8.30 22.52 -2.49
CA CYS A 5 -8.28 21.54 -1.41
C CYS A 5 -9.29 21.97 -0.34
N ASP A 6 -10.14 21.06 0.12
CA ASP A 6 -11.02 21.36 1.25
C ASP A 6 -10.14 21.73 2.47
N PRO A 7 -10.41 22.84 3.18
CA PRO A 7 -9.62 23.27 4.33
C PRO A 7 -9.47 22.19 5.41
N ILE A 8 -10.35 21.18 5.44
CA ILE A 8 -10.21 20.02 6.33
C ILE A 8 -8.87 19.28 6.13
N PHE A 9 -8.32 19.30 4.93
CA PHE A 9 -7.04 18.64 4.60
C PHE A 9 -5.82 19.50 4.92
N GLU A 10 -6.01 20.76 5.32
CA GLU A 10 -4.94 21.65 5.78
C GLU A 10 -4.73 21.56 7.29
N GLN A 11 -5.67 20.92 8.01
CA GLN A 11 -5.59 20.83 9.47
C GLN A 11 -4.57 19.76 9.89
N PRO A 12 -3.54 20.14 10.68
CA PRO A 12 -2.59 19.16 11.19
C PRO A 12 -3.28 18.21 12.17
N VAL A 13 -3.04 16.92 11.98
CA VAL A 13 -3.50 15.87 12.89
C VAL A 13 -2.48 15.69 14.01
N SER A 14 -2.94 15.54 15.26
CA SER A 14 -2.07 15.33 16.41
C SER A 14 -1.26 14.03 16.31
N GLU A 15 -0.07 14.00 16.90
CA GLU A 15 0.76 12.79 16.94
C GLU A 15 0.08 11.64 17.69
N GLU A 16 -0.70 11.93 18.73
CA GLU A 16 -1.51 10.92 19.43
C GLU A 16 -2.51 10.27 18.48
N LYS A 17 -3.20 11.06 17.64
CA LYS A 17 -4.15 10.53 16.67
C LYS A 17 -3.45 9.73 15.57
N LYS A 18 -2.27 10.16 15.12
CA LYS A 18 -1.45 9.38 14.19
C LYS A 18 -1.07 8.02 14.78
N ARG A 19 -0.63 7.98 16.04
CA ARG A 19 -0.29 6.74 16.76
C ARG A 19 -1.49 5.82 16.92
N GLU A 20 -2.65 6.37 17.32
CA GLU A 20 -3.91 5.61 17.42
C GLU A 20 -4.27 4.95 16.08
N ILE A 21 -4.16 5.68 14.97
CA ILE A 21 -4.46 5.16 13.63
C ILE A 21 -3.42 4.12 13.20
N GLN A 22 -2.14 4.36 13.46
CA GLN A 22 -1.06 3.42 13.17
C GLN A 22 -1.28 2.09 13.90
N GLU A 23 -1.60 2.13 15.20
CA GLU A 23 -1.90 0.94 16.00
C GLU A 23 -3.18 0.25 15.52
N LYS A 24 -4.25 1.02 15.26
CA LYS A 24 -5.55 0.50 14.84
C LYS A 24 -5.48 -0.30 13.54
N TYR A 25 -4.69 0.17 12.58
CA TYR A 25 -4.55 -0.47 11.27
C TYR A 25 -3.24 -1.25 11.11
N GLN A 26 -2.45 -1.38 12.18
CA GLN A 26 -1.16 -2.05 12.19
C GLN A 26 -0.24 -1.55 11.08
N LEU A 27 -0.25 -0.22 10.85
CA LEU A 27 0.53 0.37 9.77
C LEU A 27 2.02 0.32 10.12
N PRO A 28 2.88 -0.09 9.17
CA PRO A 28 4.31 -0.02 9.33
C PRO A 28 4.79 1.40 9.59
N GLU A 29 6.00 1.54 10.14
CA GLU A 29 6.60 2.86 10.35
C GLU A 29 6.87 3.59 9.02
N ARG A 30 7.30 2.85 8.00
CA ARG A 30 7.56 3.36 6.66
C ARG A 30 6.79 2.59 5.62
N TYR A 31 5.93 3.29 4.88
CA TYR A 31 5.11 2.67 3.86
C TYR A 31 4.82 3.58 2.68
N ILE A 32 4.53 2.96 1.54
CA ILE A 32 3.96 3.58 0.35
C ILE A 32 2.48 3.24 0.35
N LEU A 33 1.62 4.25 0.31
CA LEU A 33 0.17 4.08 0.32
C LEU A 33 -0.41 4.21 -1.10
N ASN A 34 -1.15 3.19 -1.54
CA ASN A 34 -1.92 3.22 -2.78
C ASN A 34 -3.41 3.12 -2.46
N VAL A 35 -4.17 4.18 -2.78
CA VAL A 35 -5.62 4.25 -2.48
C VAL A 35 -6.43 4.24 -3.78
N GLY A 36 -7.41 3.34 -3.85
CA GLY A 36 -8.37 3.24 -4.95
C GLY A 36 -8.73 1.80 -5.30
N SER A 37 -9.65 1.62 -6.25
CA SER A 37 -9.93 0.29 -6.81
C SER A 37 -8.64 -0.35 -7.32
N ILE A 38 -8.44 -1.62 -6.98
CA ILE A 38 -7.24 -2.37 -7.35
C ILE A 38 -7.43 -2.90 -8.77
N GLU A 39 -7.04 -2.12 -9.77
CA GLU A 39 -7.28 -2.38 -11.19
C GLU A 39 -6.02 -2.15 -12.03
N GLU A 40 -5.96 -2.74 -13.21
CA GLU A 40 -4.76 -2.76 -14.08
C GLU A 40 -4.19 -1.36 -14.37
N ARG A 41 -5.04 -0.38 -14.66
CA ARG A 41 -4.62 1.01 -14.96
C ARG A 41 -3.89 1.71 -13.80
N LYS A 42 -4.00 1.20 -12.58
CA LYS A 42 -3.28 1.70 -11.39
C LYS A 42 -1.89 1.08 -11.24
N ASN A 43 -1.56 0.11 -12.08
CA ASN A 43 -0.24 -0.52 -12.22
C ASN A 43 0.37 -1.03 -10.90
N VAL A 44 -0.48 -1.57 -10.02
CA VAL A 44 -0.08 -2.08 -8.71
C VAL A 44 0.92 -3.22 -8.81
N LEU A 45 0.83 -4.04 -9.86
CA LEU A 45 1.78 -5.13 -10.10
C LEU A 45 3.22 -4.64 -10.27
N LEU A 46 3.43 -3.49 -10.93
CA LEU A 46 4.77 -2.92 -11.09
C LEU A 46 5.33 -2.45 -9.73
N ALA A 47 4.50 -1.85 -8.89
CA ALA A 47 4.90 -1.47 -7.53
C ALA A 47 5.33 -2.70 -6.71
N VAL A 48 4.58 -3.80 -6.79
CA VAL A 48 4.93 -5.08 -6.14
C VAL A 48 6.21 -5.69 -6.73
N GLN A 49 6.46 -5.50 -8.03
CA GLN A 49 7.69 -5.95 -8.68
C GLN A 49 8.93 -5.18 -8.22
N ALA A 50 8.77 -3.88 -8.02
CA ALA A 50 9.82 -2.95 -7.61
C ALA A 50 10.11 -3.01 -6.11
N LEU A 51 9.15 -3.43 -5.28
CA LEU A 51 9.28 -3.45 -3.82
C LEU A 51 10.58 -4.11 -3.29
N PRO A 52 11.08 -5.24 -3.84
CA PRO A 52 12.34 -5.84 -3.40
C PRO A 52 13.62 -5.06 -3.75
N GLN A 53 13.51 -3.99 -4.54
CA GLN A 53 14.63 -3.08 -4.83
C GLN A 53 14.70 -1.93 -3.81
N LEU A 54 13.71 -1.82 -2.92
CA LEU A 54 13.67 -0.86 -1.84
C LEU A 54 14.23 -1.48 -0.54
N PRO A 55 14.64 -0.65 0.43
CA PRO A 55 14.95 -1.10 1.78
C PRO A 55 13.83 -1.99 2.36
N GLU A 56 14.20 -3.03 3.10
CA GLU A 56 13.28 -4.04 3.64
C GLU A 56 12.25 -3.47 4.63
N ASP A 57 12.55 -2.31 5.22
CA ASP A 57 11.67 -1.60 6.17
C ASP A 57 10.58 -0.76 5.48
N ILE A 58 10.56 -0.71 4.14
CA ILE A 58 9.50 -0.05 3.37
C ILE A 58 8.45 -1.06 2.95
N HIS A 59 7.21 -0.80 3.37
CA HIS A 59 6.06 -1.62 3.03
C HIS A 59 5.17 -0.98 1.96
N LEU A 60 4.48 -1.78 1.16
CA LEU A 60 3.47 -1.31 0.21
C LEU A 60 2.07 -1.63 0.75
N VAL A 61 1.31 -0.59 1.12
CA VAL A 61 -0.06 -0.70 1.64
C VAL A 61 -1.04 -0.31 0.53
N ILE A 62 -1.90 -1.24 0.12
CA ILE A 62 -2.87 -1.03 -0.96
C ILE A 62 -4.28 -1.10 -0.38
N ILE A 63 -5.03 0.00 -0.48
CA ILE A 63 -6.37 0.13 0.09
C ILE A 63 -7.38 0.45 -1.02
N GLY A 64 -8.42 -0.37 -1.11
CA GLY A 64 -9.61 -0.03 -1.88
C GLY A 64 -10.34 -1.26 -2.40
N ARG A 65 -11.25 -1.04 -3.36
CA ARG A 65 -12.14 -2.09 -3.87
C ARG A 65 -11.31 -3.15 -4.62
N GLN A 66 -11.45 -4.40 -4.20
CA GLN A 66 -10.88 -5.53 -4.92
C GLN A 66 -11.57 -5.72 -6.27
N THR A 67 -10.77 -6.00 -7.29
CA THR A 67 -11.24 -6.43 -8.61
C THR A 67 -10.60 -7.79 -8.95
N PRO A 68 -11.00 -8.47 -10.03
CA PRO A 68 -10.35 -9.71 -10.45
C PRO A 68 -8.82 -9.61 -10.59
N TYR A 69 -8.29 -8.42 -10.88
CA TYR A 69 -6.86 -8.13 -10.98
C TYR A 69 -6.07 -8.45 -9.70
N VAL A 70 -6.72 -8.41 -8.53
CA VAL A 70 -6.10 -8.81 -7.25
C VAL A 70 -5.54 -10.24 -7.33
N LYS A 71 -6.24 -11.14 -8.03
CA LYS A 71 -5.79 -12.53 -8.19
C LYS A 71 -4.49 -12.62 -8.98
N GLU A 72 -4.29 -11.75 -9.96
CA GLU A 72 -3.04 -11.71 -10.73
C GLU A 72 -1.87 -11.27 -9.87
N ILE A 73 -2.08 -10.24 -9.05
CA ILE A 73 -1.09 -9.75 -8.09
C ILE A 73 -0.74 -10.85 -7.08
N GLU A 74 -1.73 -11.52 -6.50
CA GLU A 74 -1.52 -12.61 -5.55
C GLU A 74 -0.76 -13.79 -6.19
N ASN A 75 -1.12 -14.17 -7.42
CA ASN A 75 -0.44 -15.23 -8.16
C ASN A 75 1.02 -14.86 -8.44
N PHE A 76 1.29 -13.61 -8.80
CA PHE A 76 2.64 -13.10 -8.98
C PHE A 76 3.45 -13.18 -7.67
N ILE A 77 2.89 -12.72 -6.56
CA ILE A 77 3.53 -12.79 -5.24
C ILE A 77 3.82 -14.24 -4.84
N LYS A 78 2.84 -15.15 -5.00
CA LYS A 78 2.99 -16.59 -4.69
C LYS A 78 4.09 -17.24 -5.52
N LYS A 79 4.13 -16.95 -6.82
CA LYS A 79 5.17 -17.45 -7.75
C LYS A 79 6.56 -16.94 -7.38
N ARG A 80 6.66 -15.71 -6.86
CA ARG A 80 7.94 -15.14 -6.39
C ARG A 80 8.37 -15.76 -5.06
N LYS A 81 7.45 -15.95 -4.10
CA LYS A 81 7.72 -16.64 -2.81
C LYS A 81 8.18 -18.08 -2.97
N THR A 82 7.71 -18.81 -3.98
CA THR A 82 8.22 -20.17 -4.28
C THR A 82 9.65 -20.16 -4.84
N LYS A 83 10.12 -19.02 -5.36
CA LYS A 83 11.49 -18.83 -5.84
C LYS A 83 12.42 -18.18 -4.81
N SER A 84 11.92 -17.39 -3.86
CA SER A 84 12.69 -16.82 -2.76
C SER A 84 12.07 -17.22 -1.42
N LYS A 85 12.74 -18.10 -0.68
CA LYS A 85 12.37 -18.41 0.71
C LYS A 85 12.30 -17.11 1.54
N GLY A 86 11.11 -16.79 2.04
CA GLY A 86 10.88 -15.90 3.18
C GLY A 86 10.75 -14.39 2.90
N THR A 87 9.54 -13.91 2.62
CA THR A 87 9.13 -12.53 2.96
C THR A 87 7.60 -12.45 3.07
N SER A 88 7.08 -11.97 4.21
CA SER A 88 5.63 -11.76 4.45
C SER A 88 5.22 -10.33 4.10
N TYR A 89 4.03 -10.18 3.52
CA TYR A 89 3.37 -8.89 3.31
C TYR A 89 2.00 -9.04 3.96
N THR A 90 1.75 -8.27 5.02
CA THR A 90 0.45 -8.15 5.70
C THR A 90 -0.16 -6.81 5.33
#